data_AF-A0A5B6UUN9-F1
#
_entry.id   AF-A0A5B6UUN9-F1
#
_cell.length_a   1.000
_cell.length_b   1.000
_cell.length_c   1.000
_cell.angle_alpha   90.00
_cell.angle_beta   90.00
_cell.angle_gamma   90.00
#
_symmetry.space_group_name_H-M   'P 1'
#
loop_
_entity.id
_entity.type
_entity.pdbx_description
1 polymer ?
#
loop_
_entity_poly.entity_id
_entity_poly.type
_entity_poly.pdbx_seq_one_letter_code
_entity_poly.pdbx_strand_id
1 'polypeptide(L)'
;MLLRQVDINNAFLNGDLSEEINMHQPLGFKQQKDDVSLVCRLKKTLYGLKQSPKAWFHKLKEYLLTTGFILSKYYASLFIKRTRDMVMYVLVYVDGIIITGSSQTSIDGFVQNLDSMFSLKGINVSYTSTGLFLSQRKYIDDLLKNNHIH
;
A
#
# COMPACT_ATOMS: atom_id res chain seq x y z
N MET A 1 -13.11 19.72 3.95
CA MET A 1 -12.24 18.57 4.28
C MET A 1 -11.85 17.93 2.96
N LEU A 2 -10.55 17.74 2.71
CA LEU A 2 -10.04 17.23 1.43
C LEU A 2 -10.01 15.71 1.46
N LEU A 3 -10.21 15.05 0.32
CA LEU A 3 -10.18 13.58 0.21
C LEU A 3 -9.18 13.15 -0.87
N ARG A 4 -8.39 12.13 -0.56
CA ARG A 4 -7.53 11.45 -1.51
C ARG A 4 -7.58 9.96 -1.28
N GLN A 5 -7.62 9.19 -2.35
CA GLN A 5 -7.49 7.75 -2.31
C GLN A 5 -6.20 7.36 -3.01
N VAL A 6 -5.45 6.44 -2.43
CA VAL A 6 -4.25 5.85 -3.02
C VAL A 6 -4.32 4.33 -2.87
N ASP A 7 -3.59 3.61 -3.71
CA ASP A 7 -3.47 2.15 -3.66
C ASP A 7 -1.98 1.79 -3.61
N ILE A 8 -1.61 0.77 -2.85
CA ILE A 8 -0.22 0.39 -2.64
C ILE A 8 0.17 -0.69 -3.65
N ASN A 9 1.24 -0.43 -4.39
CA ASN A 9 1.74 -1.38 -5.35
C ASN A 9 2.29 -2.62 -4.65
N ASN A 10 1.78 -3.80 -5.01
CA ASN A 10 2.17 -5.08 -4.44
C ASN A 10 2.20 -5.07 -2.90
N ALA A 11 1.15 -4.54 -2.26
CA ALA A 11 1.11 -4.27 -0.82
C ALA A 11 1.64 -5.42 0.05
N PHE A 12 1.30 -6.67 -0.28
CA PHE A 12 1.76 -7.82 0.49
C PHE A 12 3.26 -8.08 0.37
N LEU A 13 3.96 -7.65 -0.68
CA LEU A 13 5.42 -7.76 -0.76
C LEU A 13 6.14 -6.85 0.25
N ASN A 14 5.47 -5.81 0.74
CA ASN A 14 6.01 -4.92 1.76
C ASN A 14 5.96 -5.54 3.17
N GLY A 15 5.15 -6.58 3.38
CA GLY A 15 5.05 -7.28 4.67
C GLY A 15 6.29 -8.13 4.98
N ASP A 16 6.66 -8.13 6.26
CA ASP A 16 7.75 -8.96 6.77
C ASP A 16 7.20 -10.33 7.25
N LEU A 17 7.95 -11.40 6.98
CA LEU A 17 7.60 -12.76 7.44
C LEU A 17 8.14 -12.96 8.86
N SER A 18 7.25 -13.29 9.81
CA SER A 18 7.64 -13.67 11.17
C SER A 18 8.02 -15.15 11.30
N GLU A 19 7.66 -15.97 10.32
CA GLU A 19 7.92 -17.40 10.28
C GLU A 19 8.65 -17.80 9.00
N GLU A 20 9.42 -18.89 9.05
CA GLU A 20 10.06 -19.43 7.85
C GLU A 20 9.06 -20.19 7.00
N ILE A 21 8.86 -19.75 5.76
CA ILE A 21 7.93 -20.36 4.82
C ILE A 21 8.68 -20.77 3.56
N ASN A 22 8.50 -22.04 3.21
CA ASN A 22 9.00 -22.60 1.97
C ASN A 22 7.82 -22.86 1.03
N MET A 23 8.02 -22.65 -0.26
CA MET A 23 7.06 -22.97 -1.30
C MET A 23 7.70 -23.86 -2.35
N HIS A 24 6.87 -24.62 -3.06
CA HIS A 24 7.34 -25.31 -4.26
C HIS A 24 7.90 -24.30 -5.28
N GLN A 25 8.94 -24.74 -5.99
CA GLN A 25 9.52 -23.93 -7.05
C GLN A 25 8.45 -23.60 -8.10
N PRO A 26 8.33 -22.33 -8.51
CA PRO A 26 7.37 -21.93 -9.52
C PRO A 26 7.68 -22.62 -10.85
N LEU A 27 6.63 -22.85 -11.64
CA LEU A 27 6.78 -23.37 -13.01
C LEU A 27 7.71 -22.45 -13.81
N GLY A 28 8.66 -23.03 -14.54
CA GLY A 28 9.70 -22.29 -15.28
C GLY A 28 10.99 -21.99 -14.48
N PHE A 29 11.00 -22.21 -13.16
CA PHE A 29 12.17 -22.02 -12.30
C PHE A 29 12.61 -23.30 -11.58
N LYS A 30 12.05 -24.45 -11.97
CA LYS A 30 12.37 -25.74 -11.35
C LYS A 30 13.81 -26.11 -11.67
N GLN A 31 14.62 -26.17 -10.62
CA GLN A 31 15.95 -26.75 -10.65
C GLN A 31 15.93 -28.09 -9.89
N GLN A 32 16.66 -29.05 -10.43
CA GLN A 32 17.01 -30.28 -9.73
C GLN A 32 18.51 -30.25 -9.47
N LYS A 33 18.90 -30.64 -8.27
CA LYS A 33 20.30 -30.84 -7.91
C LYS A 33 20.42 -32.22 -7.28
N ASP A 34 21.24 -33.07 -7.87
CA ASP A 34 21.59 -34.40 -7.34
C ASP A 34 20.35 -35.25 -6.97
N ASP A 35 19.33 -35.27 -7.82
CA ASP A 35 18.03 -35.95 -7.61
C ASP A 35 17.20 -35.47 -6.39
N VAL A 36 17.60 -34.39 -5.73
CA VAL A 36 16.83 -33.80 -4.62
C VAL A 36 15.86 -32.74 -5.14
N SER A 37 14.60 -32.84 -4.70
CA SER A 37 13.60 -31.80 -4.95
C SER A 37 13.91 -30.55 -4.12
N LEU A 38 14.16 -29.42 -4.79
CA LEU A 38 14.41 -28.14 -4.13
C LEU A 38 13.10 -27.38 -3.87
N VAL A 39 13.12 -26.55 -2.83
CA VAL A 39 12.03 -25.62 -2.47
C VAL A 39 12.58 -24.19 -2.40
N CYS A 40 11.70 -23.21 -2.58
CA CYS A 40 12.04 -21.80 -2.44
C CYS A 40 11.66 -21.30 -1.05
N ARG A 41 12.64 -20.74 -0.32
CA ARG A 41 12.37 -19.99 0.90
C ARG A 41 11.88 -18.59 0.58
N LEU A 42 10.74 -18.21 1.13
CA LEU A 42 10.20 -16.86 0.98
C LEU A 42 10.92 -15.88 1.89
N LYS A 43 11.30 -14.73 1.32
CA LYS A 43 11.92 -13.61 2.04
C LYS A 43 10.91 -12.53 2.44
N LYS A 44 9.78 -12.46 1.73
CA LYS A 44 8.69 -11.50 1.92
C LYS A 44 7.36 -12.21 1.77
N THR A 45 6.30 -11.63 2.32
CA THR A 45 4.94 -12.15 2.15
C THR A 45 4.48 -12.04 0.69
N LEU A 46 3.65 -12.99 0.25
CA LEU A 46 3.13 -13.08 -1.11
C LEU A 46 1.60 -13.18 -1.11
N TYR A 47 0.97 -12.85 -2.24
CA TYR A 47 -0.45 -13.15 -2.44
C TYR A 47 -0.71 -14.65 -2.25
N GLY A 48 -1.83 -14.98 -1.59
CA GLY A 48 -2.23 -16.35 -1.30
C GLY A 48 -1.76 -16.90 0.05
N LEU A 49 -0.83 -16.24 0.75
CA LEU A 49 -0.50 -16.63 2.12
C LEU A 49 -1.49 -16.03 3.11
N LYS A 50 -1.99 -16.85 4.04
CA LYS A 50 -2.97 -16.46 5.07
C LYS A 50 -2.51 -15.29 5.94
N GLN A 51 -1.21 -15.14 6.15
CA GLN A 51 -0.60 -14.12 7.01
C GLN A 51 -0.21 -12.84 6.26
N SER A 52 -0.22 -12.83 4.93
CA SER A 52 0.18 -11.67 4.12
C SER A 52 -0.60 -10.38 4.44
N PRO A 53 -1.94 -10.41 4.56
CA PRO A 53 -2.69 -9.19 4.92
C PRO A 53 -2.30 -8.64 6.30
N LYS A 54 -2.05 -9.54 7.27
CA LYS A 54 -1.66 -9.17 8.63
C LYS A 54 -0.25 -8.57 8.67
N ALA A 55 0.69 -9.19 7.98
CA ALA A 55 2.07 -8.70 7.89
C ALA A 55 2.14 -7.32 7.24
N TRP A 56 1.40 -7.13 6.14
CA TRP A 56 1.29 -5.84 5.47
C TRP A 56 0.70 -4.77 6.41
N PHE A 57 -0.46 -5.05 7.01
CA PHE A 57 -1.10 -4.10 7.91
C PHE A 57 -0.20 -3.74 9.10
N HIS A 58 0.53 -4.71 9.65
CA HIS A 58 1.49 -4.45 10.73
C HIS A 58 2.58 -3.48 10.28
N LYS A 59 3.20 -3.71 9.11
CA LYS A 59 4.24 -2.84 8.56
C LYS A 59 3.76 -1.41 8.34
N LEU A 60 2.58 -1.26 7.73
CA LEU A 60 1.97 0.05 7.48
C LEU A 60 1.61 0.73 8.80
N LYS A 61 1.06 -0.01 9.76
CA LYS A 61 0.73 0.51 11.10
C LYS A 61 1.98 1.06 11.79
N GLU A 62 3.09 0.32 11.80
CA GLU A 62 4.34 0.79 12.40
C GLU A 62 4.81 2.10 11.77
N TYR A 63 4.79 2.19 10.44
CA TYR A 63 5.13 3.42 9.72
C TYR A 63 4.21 4.60 10.08
N LEU A 64 2.90 4.38 10.17
CA LEU A 64 1.96 5.45 10.54
C LEU A 64 2.21 5.93 11.98
N LEU A 65 2.49 5.02 12.91
CA LEU A 65 2.79 5.37 14.29
C LEU A 65 4.10 6.17 14.40
N THR A 66 5.17 5.75 13.71
CA THR A 66 6.45 6.48 13.73
C THR A 66 6.37 7.86 13.06
N THR A 67 5.45 8.04 12.12
CA THR A 67 5.17 9.35 11.49
C THR A 67 4.20 10.22 12.29
N GLY A 68 3.84 9.83 13.51
CA GLY A 68 3.08 10.63 14.47
C GLY A 68 1.56 10.51 14.35
N PHE A 69 1.05 9.47 13.67
CA PHE A 69 -0.36 9.11 13.79
C PHE A 69 -0.60 8.31 15.06
N ILE A 70 -1.84 8.37 15.55
CA ILE A 70 -2.37 7.49 16.57
C ILE A 70 -3.46 6.61 15.96
N LEU A 71 -3.53 5.35 16.39
CA LEU A 71 -4.61 4.45 16.00
C LEU A 71 -5.90 4.85 16.75
N SER A 72 -7.02 4.89 16.04
CA SER A 72 -8.33 5.14 16.62
C SER A 72 -8.72 4.06 17.62
N LYS A 73 -9.38 4.47 18.72
CA LYS A 73 -9.91 3.55 19.74
C LYS A 73 -11.13 2.76 19.24
N TYR A 74 -11.84 3.29 18.25
CA TYR A 74 -13.13 2.74 17.79
C TYR A 74 -13.03 1.95 16.49
N TYR A 75 -12.04 2.25 15.65
CA TYR A 75 -11.88 1.64 14.33
C TYR A 75 -10.44 1.19 14.13
N ALA A 76 -10.25 -0.13 14.01
CA ALA A 76 -8.93 -0.76 13.97
C ALA A 76 -8.08 -0.44 12.74
N SER A 77 -8.65 0.20 11.72
CA SER A 77 -7.97 0.62 10.49
C SER A 77 -7.92 2.15 10.30
N LEU A 78 -8.41 2.92 11.27
CA LEU A 78 -8.42 4.38 11.21
C LEU A 78 -7.28 4.96 12.04
N PHE A 79 -6.43 5.75 11.39
CA PHE A 79 -5.33 6.47 11.99
C PHE A 79 -5.60 7.97 11.96
N ILE A 80 -5.22 8.67 13.02
CA ILE A 80 -5.51 10.09 13.20
C ILE A 80 -4.21 10.81 13.55
N LYS A 81 -3.91 11.89 12.86
CA LYS A 81 -2.83 12.81 13.21
C LYS A 81 -3.44 14.19 13.39
N ARG A 82 -3.23 14.78 14.56
CA ARG A 82 -3.74 16.11 14.90
C ARG A 82 -2.60 16.95 15.44
N THR A 83 -2.41 18.12 14.87
CA THR A 83 -1.56 19.19 15.42
C THR A 83 -2.45 20.40 15.73
N ARG A 84 -1.83 21.52 16.12
CA ARG A 84 -2.54 22.78 16.33
C ARG A 84 -3.23 23.27 15.05
N ASP A 85 -2.58 23.07 13.91
CA ASP A 85 -2.94 23.71 12.64
C ASP A 85 -3.61 22.75 11.65
N MET A 86 -3.51 21.43 11.88
CA MET A 86 -4.12 20.46 10.97
C MET A 86 -4.66 19.21 11.66
N VAL A 87 -5.61 18.58 10.97
CA VAL A 87 -6.06 17.23 11.25
C VAL A 87 -6.00 16.40 9.98
N MET A 88 -5.52 15.17 10.10
CA MET A 88 -5.48 14.19 9.03
C MET A 88 -5.96 12.83 9.55
N TYR A 89 -6.76 12.16 8.73
CA TYR A 89 -7.29 10.83 8.94
C TYR A 89 -6.82 9.93 7.81
N VAL A 90 -6.37 8.74 8.16
CA VAL A 90 -5.93 7.70 7.21
C VAL A 90 -6.72 6.44 7.53
N LEU A 91 -7.56 6.01 6.60
CA LEU A 91 -8.35 4.79 6.68
C LEU A 91 -7.75 3.75 5.73
N VAL A 92 -7.36 2.60 6.27
CA VAL A 92 -6.72 1.52 5.53
C VAL A 92 -7.72 0.41 5.23
N TYR A 93 -7.75 -0.06 3.98
CA TYR A 93 -8.53 -1.22 3.56
C TYR A 93 -7.73 -2.08 2.58
N VAL A 94 -7.15 -3.17 3.09
CA VAL A 94 -6.30 -4.10 2.32
C VAL A 94 -5.15 -3.32 1.65
N ASP A 95 -5.20 -3.11 0.34
CA ASP A 95 -4.17 -2.43 -0.44
C ASP A 95 -4.53 -0.94 -0.69
N GLY A 96 -5.78 -0.56 -0.42
CA GLY A 96 -6.31 0.79 -0.58
C GLY A 96 -6.21 1.63 0.68
N ILE A 97 -5.92 2.92 0.52
CA ILE A 97 -5.81 3.89 1.61
C ILE A 97 -6.62 5.13 1.25
N ILE A 98 -7.54 5.52 2.12
CA ILE A 98 -8.28 6.77 2.04
C ILE A 98 -7.67 7.76 3.03
N ILE A 99 -7.32 8.94 2.54
CA ILE A 99 -6.68 10.02 3.30
C ILE A 99 -7.62 11.22 3.26
N THR A 100 -7.97 11.77 4.41
CA THR A 100 -8.74 13.02 4.48
C THR A 100 -8.20 13.96 5.54
N GLY A 101 -8.28 15.26 5.30
CA GLY A 101 -7.72 16.23 6.24
C GLY A 101 -8.07 17.68 5.94
N SER A 102 -7.53 18.57 6.76
CA SER A 102 -7.77 20.01 6.67
C SER A 102 -6.75 20.79 5.84
N SER A 103 -5.61 20.17 5.46
CA SER A 103 -4.50 20.85 4.77
C SER A 103 -4.05 20.06 3.53
N GLN A 104 -4.14 20.69 2.35
CA GLN A 104 -3.73 20.11 1.07
C GLN A 104 -2.23 19.82 1.07
N THR A 105 -1.41 20.81 1.46
CA THR A 105 0.05 20.67 1.54
C THR A 105 0.48 19.51 2.44
N SER A 106 -0.18 19.34 3.58
CA SER A 106 0.13 18.23 4.49
C SER A 106 -0.26 16.88 3.90
N ILE A 107 -1.40 16.79 3.20
CA ILE A 107 -1.82 15.57 2.50
C ILE A 107 -0.83 15.24 1.37
N ASP A 108 -0.45 16.22 0.55
CA ASP A 108 0.49 16.01 -0.56
C ASP A 108 1.85 15.51 -0.06
N GLY A 109 2.42 16.15 0.98
CA GLY A 109 3.68 15.71 1.57
C GLY A 109 3.57 14.32 2.19
N PHE A 110 2.47 14.00 2.85
CA PHE A 110 2.24 12.65 3.38
C PHE A 110 2.16 11.60 2.28
N VAL A 111 1.44 11.88 1.19
CA VAL A 111 1.32 10.97 0.04
C VAL A 111 2.67 10.76 -0.64
N GLN A 112 3.48 11.80 -0.79
CA GLN A 112 4.84 11.68 -1.34
C GLN A 112 5.74 10.79 -0.45
N ASN A 113 5.67 10.96 0.87
CA ASN A 113 6.43 10.12 1.80
C ASN A 113 5.95 8.66 1.76
N LEU A 114 4.64 8.45 1.62
CA LEU A 114 4.05 7.12 1.50
C LEU A 114 4.46 6.43 0.20
N ASP A 115 4.48 7.17 -0.91
CA ASP A 115 4.94 6.71 -2.23
C ASP A 115 6.42 6.33 -2.21
N SER A 116 7.26 7.17 -1.60
CA SER A 116 8.68 6.87 -1.44
C SER A 116 8.93 5.61 -0.60
N MET A 117 8.05 5.27 0.33
CA MET A 117 8.25 4.14 1.25
C MET A 117 7.67 2.82 0.73
N PHE A 118 6.51 2.86 0.08
CA PHE A 118 5.75 1.66 -0.27
C PHE A 118 5.38 1.52 -1.75
N SER A 119 5.71 2.52 -2.58
CA SER A 119 5.31 2.63 -3.99
C SER A 119 3.79 2.60 -4.18
N LEU A 120 3.21 3.72 -4.61
CA LEU A 120 1.78 3.83 -4.86
C LEU A 120 1.42 3.53 -6.31
N LYS A 121 0.27 2.89 -6.51
CA LYS A 121 -0.48 2.92 -7.76
C LYS A 121 -1.30 4.22 -7.77
N GLY A 122 -1.06 5.08 -8.74
CA GLY A 122 -1.70 6.38 -8.83
C GLY A 122 -3.21 6.28 -9.08
N ILE A 123 -4.01 6.57 -8.06
CA ILE A 123 -5.45 6.86 -8.19
C ILE A 123 -5.66 8.33 -7.81
N ASN A 124 -6.26 9.10 -8.71
CA ASN A 124 -6.62 10.50 -8.51
C ASN A 124 -8.12 10.62 -8.27
N VAL A 125 -8.49 11.33 -7.20
CA VAL A 125 -9.88 11.66 -6.86
C VAL A 125 -10.12 13.13 -7.21
N SER A 126 -11.19 13.41 -7.96
CA SER A 126 -11.66 14.77 -8.24
C SER A 126 -13.12 14.92 -7.86
N TYR A 127 -13.47 16.06 -7.27
CA TYR A 127 -14.86 16.41 -6.99
C TYR A 127 -15.53 16.97 -8.24
N THR A 128 -16.76 16.53 -8.51
CA THR A 128 -17.64 17.14 -9.52
C THR A 128 -18.83 17.77 -8.83
N SER A 129 -19.58 18.63 -9.53
CA SER A 129 -20.83 19.22 -9.00
C SER A 129 -21.88 18.17 -8.62
N THR A 130 -21.75 16.94 -9.11
CA THR A 130 -22.69 15.84 -8.90
C THR A 130 -22.15 14.70 -8.04
N GLY A 131 -20.88 14.76 -7.60
CA GLY A 131 -20.31 13.69 -6.77
C GLY A 131 -18.78 13.59 -6.78
N LEU A 132 -18.31 12.37 -6.60
CA LEU A 132 -16.89 12.00 -6.56
C LEU A 132 -16.52 11.23 -7.83
N PHE A 133 -15.47 11.68 -8.50
CA PHE A 133 -14.90 11.01 -9.66
C PHE A 133 -13.54 10.41 -9.30
N LEU A 134 -13.39 9.11 -9.50
CA LEU A 134 -12.15 8.36 -9.31
C LEU A 134 -11.52 8.07 -10.67
N SER A 135 -10.25 8.39 -10.82
CA SER A 135 -9.51 8.20 -12.07
C SER A 135 -8.14 7.59 -11.84
N GLN A 136 -7.72 6.68 -12.71
CA GLN A 136 -6.37 6.11 -12.73
C GLN A 136 -5.54 6.72 -13.87
N ARG A 137 -5.77 7.99 -14.19
CA ARG A 137 -5.19 8.62 -15.37
C ARG A 137 -3.65 8.50 -15.40
N LYS A 138 -3.01 8.69 -14.26
CA LYS A 138 -1.56 8.51 -14.10
C LYS A 138 -1.10 7.09 -14.45
N TYR A 139 -1.84 6.06 -14.01
CA TYR A 139 -1.53 4.67 -14.37
C TYR A 139 -1.68 4.40 -15.87
N ILE A 140 -2.71 4.97 -16.51
CA ILE A 140 -2.89 4.88 -17.97
C ILE A 140 -1.74 5.59 -18.69
N ASP A 141 -1.37 6.80 -18.27
CA ASP A 141 -0.27 7.57 -18.86
C ASP A 141 1.07 6.83 -18.70
N ASP A 142 1.32 6.22 -17.54
CA ASP A 142 2.53 5.44 -17.27
C ASP A 142 2.56 4.14 -18.09
N LEU A 143 1.41 3.48 -18.29
CA LEU A 143 1.29 2.31 -19.18
C LEU A 143 1.61 2.66 -20.63
N LEU A 144 1.06 3.76 -21.13
CA LEU A 144 1.29 4.22 -22.50
C LEU A 144 2.76 4.55 -22.74
N LYS A 145 3.41 5.23 -21.78
CA LYS A 145 4.84 5.54 -21.84
C LYS A 145 5.72 4.29 -21.82
N ASN A 146 5.42 3.33 -20.96
CA ASN A 146 6.24 2.14 -20.77
C ASN A 146 6.09 1.09 -21.89
N ASN A 147 5.00 1.12 -22.65
CA ASN A 147 4.74 0.16 -23.73
C ASN A 147 4.92 0.75 -25.15
N HIS A 148 5.43 1.98 -25.30
CA HIS A 148 5.63 2.65 -26.59
C HIS A 148 4.38 2.64 -27.51
N ILE A 149 3.19 2.73 -26.93
CA ILE A 149 1.94 2.80 -27.71
C ILE A 149 1.66 4.29 -27.94
N HIS A 150 2.13 4.80 -29.09
CA HIS A 150 1.81 6.13 -29.59
C HIS A 150 0.40 6.19 -30.20
#